data_AF-A0A0C6EMS2-F1
#
_entry.id   AF-A0A0C6EMS2-F1
#
_cell.length_a   1.000
_cell.length_b   1.000
_cell.length_c   1.000
_cell.angle_alpha   90.00
_cell.angle_beta   90.00
_cell.angle_gamma   90.00
#
_symmetry.space_group_name_H-M   'P 1'
#
loop_
_entity.id
_entity.type
_entity.pdbx_description
1 polymer ?
#
loop_
_entity_poly.entity_id
_entity_poly.type
_entity_poly.pdbx_seq_one_letter_code
_entity_poly.pdbx_strand_id
1 'polypeptide(L)'
;MRILDKNGNQYTLPSVLNPFQEEMYLHLIDWKWDHVTKEEGFYNHLGRKIPYDAILPESVKKDYPVIYPEVVDALKKHHEKFYFKLHQHFNHMASSQAANANLFLPVLLHPRANDVLRLIKPDDFHELAAGELDHGFQIEFWGPREGAGLLGDHTKLYGTDSDIAIAYFNKKHELCLWLIEHKLTEQEFTECHGFTSNGRKPQHNCSKNFSEILGNKSYCYYHDIRHFRYWDITERHQAFFPNHNKYGQCPFRGGTNQLWRNQLLALSLEEQAQPYKHVYFSVVRHPLNIYLDNTINDYKNLIADNPKFSVFTSKNVIKAAESLGDAKLNKWATWYRELYNLQNPSI
;
A
#
# COMPACT_ATOMS: atom_id res chain seq x y z
N MET A 1 23.67 -9.20 -4.08
CA MET A 1 22.96 -10.33 -4.71
C MET A 1 23.66 -11.61 -4.34
N ARG A 2 22.92 -12.71 -4.22
CA ARG A 2 23.43 -14.06 -4.09
C ARG A 2 22.87 -14.91 -5.23
N ILE A 3 23.59 -15.97 -5.56
CA ILE A 3 23.14 -16.98 -6.50
C ILE A 3 22.59 -18.16 -5.70
N LEU A 4 21.42 -18.66 -6.10
CA LEU A 4 20.78 -19.84 -5.52
C LEU A 4 20.50 -20.85 -6.63
N ASP A 5 21.03 -22.06 -6.51
CA ASP A 5 20.70 -23.16 -7.41
C ASP A 5 19.55 -23.98 -6.81
N LYS A 6 18.43 -24.10 -7.55
CA LYS A 6 17.24 -24.85 -7.11
C LYS A 6 16.56 -25.49 -8.31
N ASN A 7 16.24 -26.78 -8.22
CA ASN A 7 15.56 -27.55 -9.28
C ASN A 7 16.23 -27.46 -10.67
N GLY A 8 17.55 -27.32 -10.72
CA GLY A 8 18.30 -27.19 -11.98
C GLY A 8 18.33 -25.78 -12.58
N ASN A 9 17.67 -24.81 -11.95
CA ASN A 9 17.72 -23.39 -12.31
C ASN A 9 18.67 -22.63 -11.36
N GLN A 10 19.27 -21.58 -11.89
CA GLN A 10 20.13 -20.66 -11.14
C GLN A 10 19.44 -19.31 -11.00
N TYR A 11 19.21 -18.86 -9.76
CA TYR A 11 18.46 -17.65 -9.44
C TYR A 11 19.37 -16.57 -8.85
N THR A 12 19.27 -15.35 -9.35
CA THR A 12 19.90 -14.16 -8.77
C THR A 12 18.93 -13.46 -7.83
N LEU A 13 19.21 -13.52 -6.52
CA LEU A 13 18.33 -13.01 -5.46
C LEU A 13 19.03 -11.95 -4.59
N PRO A 14 18.28 -11.12 -3.85
CA PRO A 14 18.84 -10.33 -2.75
C PRO A 14 19.55 -11.21 -1.72
N SER A 15 20.58 -10.64 -1.11
CA SER A 15 21.44 -11.38 -0.17
C SER A 15 20.74 -11.71 1.15
N VAL A 16 19.71 -10.95 1.52
CA VAL A 16 18.92 -11.15 2.74
C VAL A 16 17.44 -11.13 2.34
N LEU A 17 16.77 -12.27 2.52
CA LEU A 17 15.34 -12.45 2.37
C LEU A 17 14.86 -13.32 3.52
N ASN A 18 13.66 -13.04 4.05
CA ASN A 18 12.99 -14.00 4.91
C ASN A 18 12.41 -15.18 4.08
N PRO A 19 12.06 -16.31 4.70
CA PRO A 19 11.54 -17.48 3.98
C PRO A 19 10.38 -17.19 3.01
N PHE A 20 9.39 -16.37 3.43
CA PHE A 20 8.26 -16.00 2.57
C PHE A 20 8.72 -15.19 1.35
N GLN A 21 9.61 -14.21 1.54
CA GLN A 21 10.14 -13.40 0.45
C GLN A 21 10.95 -14.25 -0.54
N GLU A 22 11.78 -15.16 -0.06
CA GLU A 22 12.55 -16.07 -0.92
C GLU A 22 11.63 -16.93 -1.78
N GLU A 23 10.62 -17.57 -1.17
CA GLU A 23 9.66 -18.39 -1.90
C GLU A 23 8.87 -17.57 -2.93
N MET A 24 8.38 -16.40 -2.54
CA MET A 24 7.65 -15.51 -3.45
C MET A 24 8.54 -15.03 -4.60
N TYR A 25 9.82 -14.72 -4.34
CA TYR A 25 10.73 -14.25 -5.39
C TYR A 25 11.04 -15.35 -6.39
N LEU A 26 11.29 -16.57 -5.91
CA LEU A 26 11.49 -17.73 -6.78
C LEU A 26 10.27 -17.96 -7.68
N HIS A 27 9.07 -17.98 -7.09
CA HIS A 27 7.81 -18.12 -7.83
C HIS A 27 7.63 -17.02 -8.89
N LEU A 28 7.85 -15.76 -8.52
CA LEU A 28 7.70 -14.62 -9.42
C LEU A 28 8.73 -14.62 -10.56
N ILE A 29 9.95 -15.09 -10.30
CA ILE A 29 10.99 -15.27 -11.32
C ILE A 29 10.60 -16.40 -12.28
N ASP A 30 10.16 -17.55 -11.76
CA ASP A 30 9.69 -18.67 -12.59
C ASP A 30 8.51 -18.22 -13.47
N TRP A 31 7.53 -17.52 -12.89
CA TRP A 31 6.41 -16.97 -13.67
C TRP A 31 6.87 -16.04 -14.79
N LYS A 32 7.82 -15.13 -14.50
CA LYS A 32 8.42 -14.24 -15.51
C LYS A 32 9.07 -15.04 -16.64
N TRP A 33 9.86 -16.07 -16.30
CA TRP A 33 10.56 -16.90 -17.26
C TRP A 33 9.62 -17.67 -18.18
N ASP A 34 8.48 -18.12 -17.66
CA ASP A 34 7.50 -18.90 -18.41
C ASP A 34 6.56 -18.04 -19.27
N HIS A 35 6.23 -16.82 -18.81
CA HIS A 35 5.17 -16.01 -19.43
C HIS A 35 5.66 -14.74 -20.14
N VAL A 36 6.87 -14.26 -19.81
CA VAL A 36 7.38 -12.97 -20.31
C VAL A 36 8.73 -13.13 -20.99
N THR A 37 9.78 -13.46 -20.24
CA THR A 37 11.15 -13.57 -20.75
C THR A 37 12.10 -14.17 -19.72
N LYS A 38 13.11 -14.92 -20.20
CA LYS A 38 14.26 -15.37 -19.39
C LYS A 38 15.38 -14.33 -19.27
N GLU A 39 15.33 -13.26 -20.07
CA GLU A 39 16.32 -12.19 -20.01
C GLU A 39 16.24 -11.45 -18.66
N GLU A 40 17.40 -11.26 -18.04
CA GLU A 40 17.55 -10.55 -16.76
C GLU A 40 17.36 -9.04 -16.91
N GLY A 41 16.83 -8.41 -15.87
CA GLY A 41 16.85 -6.96 -15.74
C GLY A 41 18.11 -6.49 -15.02
N PHE A 42 18.22 -5.17 -14.82
CA PHE A 42 19.37 -4.59 -14.11
C PHE A 42 18.93 -3.67 -12.97
N TYR A 43 19.56 -3.85 -11.81
CA TYR A 43 19.50 -2.93 -10.69
C TYR A 43 20.72 -1.99 -10.72
N ASN A 44 20.48 -0.69 -10.73
CA ASN A 44 21.55 0.31 -10.68
C ASN A 44 21.91 0.61 -9.21
N HIS A 45 23.14 0.27 -8.80
CA HIS A 45 23.65 0.57 -7.47
C HIS A 45 25.03 1.21 -7.55
N LEU A 46 25.18 2.43 -7.04
CA LEU A 46 26.45 3.18 -7.03
C LEU A 46 27.14 3.21 -8.42
N GLY A 47 26.36 3.43 -9.49
CA GLY A 47 26.85 3.47 -10.86
C GLY A 47 27.13 2.11 -11.51
N ARG A 48 26.90 0.99 -10.81
CA ARG A 48 27.03 -0.36 -11.35
C ARG A 48 25.67 -0.94 -11.73
N LYS A 49 25.60 -1.58 -12.90
CA LYS A 49 24.47 -2.41 -13.32
C LYS A 49 24.67 -3.82 -12.78
N ILE A 50 23.80 -4.22 -11.87
CA ILE A 50 23.82 -5.56 -11.27
C ILE A 50 22.68 -6.36 -11.93
N PRO A 51 22.98 -7.47 -12.61
CA PRO A 51 21.94 -8.31 -13.19
C PRO A 51 21.00 -8.86 -12.12
N TYR A 52 19.72 -8.98 -12.47
CA TYR A 52 18.70 -9.39 -11.51
C TYR A 52 17.45 -9.98 -12.19
N ASP A 53 17.18 -11.25 -11.93
CA ASP A 53 16.10 -12.01 -12.56
C ASP A 53 14.71 -11.47 -12.27
N ALA A 54 14.47 -10.95 -11.07
CA ALA A 54 13.16 -10.41 -10.69
C ALA A 54 12.87 -9.03 -11.31
N ILE A 55 13.80 -8.42 -12.06
CA ILE A 55 13.55 -7.18 -12.79
C ILE A 55 13.27 -7.50 -14.26
N LEU A 56 12.24 -6.90 -14.84
CA LEU A 56 12.00 -6.99 -16.28
C LEU A 56 13.15 -6.31 -17.06
N PRO A 57 13.56 -6.82 -18.24
CA PRO A 57 14.52 -6.12 -19.10
C PRO A 57 13.87 -4.93 -19.84
N GLU A 58 14.67 -3.94 -20.26
CA GLU A 58 14.17 -2.75 -20.98
C GLU A 58 13.42 -3.10 -22.28
N SER A 59 13.74 -4.26 -22.88
CA SER A 59 13.11 -4.79 -24.09
C SER A 59 11.60 -4.98 -23.95
N VAL A 60 11.09 -5.26 -22.74
CA VAL A 60 9.67 -5.58 -22.51
C VAL A 60 8.93 -4.60 -21.58
N LYS A 61 9.65 -3.74 -20.85
CA LYS A 61 9.05 -2.87 -19.80
C LYS A 61 7.93 -1.95 -20.31
N LYS A 62 7.98 -1.52 -21.58
CA LYS A 62 7.00 -0.56 -22.14
C LYS A 62 5.59 -1.14 -22.29
N ASP A 63 5.49 -2.47 -22.34
CA ASP A 63 4.23 -3.18 -22.58
C ASP A 63 3.51 -3.58 -21.30
N TYR A 64 4.12 -3.32 -20.13
CA TYR A 64 3.58 -3.63 -18.81
C TYR A 64 3.18 -5.12 -18.67
N PRO A 65 4.06 -6.08 -19.00
CA PRO A 65 3.70 -7.50 -19.09
C PRO A 65 3.31 -8.15 -17.75
N VAL A 66 3.60 -7.46 -16.64
CA VAL A 66 3.22 -7.88 -15.28
C VAL A 66 1.88 -7.32 -14.83
N ILE A 67 1.22 -6.50 -15.66
CA ILE A 67 -0.11 -5.97 -15.40
C ILE A 67 -1.14 -6.85 -16.11
N TYR A 68 -2.28 -7.12 -15.47
CA TYR A 68 -3.35 -7.91 -16.08
C TYR A 68 -3.74 -7.30 -17.43
N PRO A 69 -3.69 -8.05 -18.55
CA PRO A 69 -3.76 -7.47 -19.88
C PRO A 69 -4.98 -6.57 -20.14
N GLU A 70 -6.14 -6.92 -19.59
CA GLU A 70 -7.38 -6.17 -19.83
C GLU A 70 -7.43 -4.80 -19.12
N VAL A 71 -6.49 -4.50 -18.22
CA VAL A 71 -6.42 -3.20 -17.51
C VAL A 71 -5.18 -2.36 -17.84
N VAL A 72 -4.29 -2.83 -18.72
CA VAL A 72 -3.07 -2.09 -19.11
C VAL A 72 -3.41 -0.72 -19.68
N ASP A 73 -4.33 -0.65 -20.63
CA ASP A 73 -4.73 0.62 -21.26
C ASP A 73 -5.39 1.58 -20.27
N ALA A 74 -6.21 1.04 -19.36
CA ALA A 74 -6.85 1.82 -18.31
C ALA A 74 -5.80 2.38 -17.34
N LEU A 75 -4.81 1.58 -16.93
CA LEU A 75 -3.72 2.01 -16.07
C LEU A 75 -2.85 3.10 -16.74
N LYS A 76 -2.52 2.94 -18.03
CA LYS A 76 -1.76 3.95 -18.79
C LYS A 76 -2.52 5.28 -18.89
N LYS A 77 -3.82 5.25 -19.23
CA LYS A 77 -4.67 6.45 -19.26
C LYS A 77 -4.82 7.08 -17.88
N HIS A 78 -4.96 6.27 -16.83
CA HIS A 78 -5.02 6.75 -15.46
C HIS A 78 -3.72 7.48 -15.08
N HIS A 79 -2.56 6.90 -15.42
CA HIS A 79 -1.25 7.49 -15.19
C HIS A 79 -1.06 8.82 -15.93
N GLU A 80 -1.54 8.94 -17.16
CA GLU A 80 -1.49 10.21 -17.91
C GLU A 80 -2.36 11.30 -17.26
N LYS A 81 -3.59 10.95 -16.82
CA LYS A 81 -4.54 11.89 -16.21
C LYS A 81 -4.14 12.29 -14.79
N PHE A 82 -3.70 11.32 -13.99
CA PHE A 82 -3.35 11.47 -12.58
C PHE A 82 -1.90 11.10 -12.35
N TYR A 83 -0.97 11.80 -13.01
CA TYR A 83 0.47 11.52 -12.93
C TYR A 83 0.92 11.13 -11.53
N PHE A 84 1.35 9.89 -11.39
CA PHE A 84 1.99 9.38 -10.19
C PHE A 84 3.37 8.87 -10.56
N LYS A 85 4.28 8.82 -9.58
CA LYS A 85 5.63 8.34 -9.86
C LYS A 85 5.56 6.82 -9.94
N LEU A 86 5.89 6.26 -11.10
CA LEU A 86 6.22 4.85 -11.17
C LEU A 86 7.47 4.63 -10.32
N HIS A 87 7.36 3.78 -9.31
CA HIS A 87 8.52 3.47 -8.48
C HIS A 87 9.66 2.91 -9.34
N GLN A 88 10.90 3.14 -8.92
CA GLN A 88 12.07 2.53 -9.57
C GLN A 88 11.93 0.99 -9.68
N HIS A 89 11.14 0.41 -8.79
CA HIS A 89 10.80 -1.01 -8.71
C HIS A 89 9.44 -1.37 -9.31
N PHE A 90 8.77 -0.50 -10.06
CA PHE A 90 7.50 -0.85 -10.74
C PHE A 90 7.66 -2.06 -11.66
N ASN A 91 8.81 -2.13 -12.35
CA ASN A 91 9.17 -3.24 -13.24
C ASN A 91 9.86 -4.42 -12.53
N HIS A 92 9.84 -4.43 -11.20
CA HIS A 92 10.24 -5.58 -10.41
C HIS A 92 9.02 -6.51 -10.27
N MET A 93 9.20 -7.82 -10.42
CA MET A 93 8.10 -8.79 -10.36
C MET A 93 7.35 -8.73 -9.02
N ALA A 94 8.06 -8.44 -7.92
CA ALA A 94 7.50 -8.21 -6.59
C ALA A 94 7.05 -6.76 -6.32
N SER A 95 6.68 -5.98 -7.34
CA SER A 95 6.21 -4.61 -7.15
C SER A 95 4.86 -4.58 -6.45
N SER A 96 4.78 -3.93 -5.28
CA SER A 96 3.51 -3.66 -4.58
C SER A 96 2.61 -2.72 -5.37
N GLN A 97 3.16 -1.71 -6.06
CA GLN A 97 2.39 -0.81 -6.93
C GLN A 97 1.73 -1.58 -8.09
N ALA A 98 2.44 -2.51 -8.74
CA ALA A 98 1.86 -3.37 -9.77
C ALA A 98 0.83 -4.35 -9.18
N ALA A 99 1.13 -4.96 -8.03
CA ALA A 99 0.22 -5.89 -7.35
C ALA A 99 -1.08 -5.22 -6.88
N ASN A 100 -1.01 -3.97 -6.42
CA ASN A 100 -2.16 -3.14 -6.09
C ASN A 100 -3.03 -2.91 -7.33
N ALA A 101 -2.42 -2.49 -8.45
CA ALA A 101 -3.15 -2.28 -9.69
C ALA A 101 -3.82 -3.57 -10.17
N ASN A 102 -3.09 -4.68 -10.15
CA ASN A 102 -3.59 -6.00 -10.52
C ASN A 102 -4.69 -6.54 -9.61
N LEU A 103 -4.71 -6.13 -8.33
CA LEU A 103 -5.71 -6.58 -7.38
C LEU A 103 -7.03 -5.83 -7.56
N PHE A 104 -6.96 -4.51 -7.79
CA PHE A 104 -8.15 -3.66 -7.71
C PHE A 104 -8.70 -3.22 -9.07
N LEU A 105 -7.87 -2.93 -10.08
CA LEU A 105 -8.39 -2.39 -11.35
C LEU A 105 -9.34 -3.37 -12.06
N PRO A 106 -9.04 -4.68 -12.13
CA PRO A 106 -9.95 -5.65 -12.75
C PRO A 106 -11.30 -5.75 -12.03
N VAL A 107 -11.37 -5.44 -10.74
CA VAL A 107 -12.62 -5.37 -9.97
C VAL A 107 -13.33 -4.04 -10.18
N LEU A 108 -12.62 -2.91 -10.01
CA LEU A 108 -13.17 -1.55 -10.05
C LEU A 108 -13.71 -1.16 -11.42
N LEU A 109 -13.10 -1.68 -12.49
CA LEU A 109 -13.53 -1.45 -13.87
C LEU A 109 -14.58 -2.48 -14.34
N HIS A 110 -14.96 -3.45 -13.49
CA HIS A 110 -15.94 -4.47 -13.84
C HIS A 110 -17.38 -3.98 -13.62
N PRO A 111 -18.36 -4.35 -14.46
CA PRO A 111 -19.78 -4.04 -14.24
C PRO A 111 -20.33 -4.55 -12.89
N ARG A 112 -19.68 -5.55 -12.28
CA ARG A 112 -20.03 -6.11 -10.97
C ARG A 112 -19.16 -5.61 -9.82
N ALA A 113 -18.44 -4.48 -9.99
CA ALA A 113 -17.59 -3.90 -8.95
C ALA A 113 -18.33 -3.77 -7.60
N ASN A 114 -19.56 -3.26 -7.62
CA ASN A 114 -20.39 -3.09 -6.44
C ASN A 114 -20.68 -4.40 -5.70
N ASP A 115 -20.94 -5.49 -6.42
CA ASP A 115 -21.18 -6.81 -5.82
C ASP A 115 -19.93 -7.31 -5.10
N VAL A 116 -18.75 -7.18 -5.72
CA VAL A 116 -17.48 -7.61 -5.13
C VAL A 116 -17.15 -6.78 -3.88
N LEU A 117 -17.23 -5.45 -3.99
CA LEU A 117 -16.86 -4.54 -2.90
C LEU A 117 -17.80 -4.67 -1.70
N ARG A 118 -19.10 -4.96 -1.92
CA ARG A 118 -20.05 -5.32 -0.85
C ARG A 118 -19.65 -6.58 -0.09
N LEU A 119 -19.01 -7.56 -0.73
CA LEU A 119 -18.55 -8.76 -0.01
C LEU A 119 -17.29 -8.50 0.83
N ILE A 120 -16.50 -7.48 0.47
CA ILE A 120 -15.29 -7.10 1.22
C ILE A 120 -15.64 -6.16 2.37
N LYS A 121 -16.59 -5.23 2.17
CA LYS A 121 -17.03 -4.24 3.15
C LYS A 121 -18.56 -4.27 3.32
N PRO A 122 -19.13 -5.38 3.83
CA PRO A 122 -20.58 -5.65 3.80
C PRO A 122 -21.42 -4.72 4.64
N ASP A 123 -20.88 -4.18 5.72
CA ASP A 123 -21.66 -3.37 6.66
C ASP A 123 -21.87 -1.93 6.18
N ASP A 124 -21.06 -1.47 5.23
CA ASP A 124 -20.92 -0.04 4.94
C ASP A 124 -21.00 0.29 3.44
N PHE A 125 -20.32 -0.48 2.58
CA PHE A 125 -20.28 -0.20 1.14
C PHE A 125 -21.65 -0.43 0.50
N HIS A 126 -22.16 0.57 -0.25
CA HIS A 126 -23.37 0.42 -1.06
C HIS A 126 -23.04 0.41 -2.55
N GLU A 127 -22.39 1.46 -3.04
CA GLU A 127 -22.17 1.68 -4.47
C GLU A 127 -20.86 2.44 -4.71
N LEU A 128 -20.10 2.06 -5.73
CA LEU A 128 -18.93 2.79 -6.21
C LEU A 128 -19.36 4.15 -6.75
N ALA A 129 -18.74 5.22 -6.26
CA ALA A 129 -19.04 6.58 -6.71
C ALA A 129 -18.27 6.87 -8.02
N ALA A 130 -18.68 6.24 -9.12
CA ALA A 130 -17.94 6.28 -10.39
C ALA A 130 -17.78 7.69 -11.00
N GLY A 131 -18.59 8.67 -10.56
CA GLY A 131 -18.45 10.08 -10.94
C GLY A 131 -17.32 10.83 -10.22
N GLU A 132 -16.75 10.25 -9.17
CA GLU A 132 -15.64 10.82 -8.41
C GLU A 132 -14.28 10.27 -8.91
N LEU A 133 -13.21 11.01 -8.67
CA LEU A 133 -11.82 10.62 -9.00
C LEU A 133 -11.67 10.17 -10.49
N ASP A 134 -11.13 8.99 -10.74
CA ASP A 134 -11.13 8.31 -12.03
C ASP A 134 -11.98 7.04 -11.96
N HIS A 135 -13.25 7.12 -12.38
CA HIS A 135 -14.19 6.00 -12.29
C HIS A 135 -14.35 5.47 -10.85
N GLY A 136 -14.34 6.39 -9.87
CA GLY A 136 -14.49 6.06 -8.45
C GLY A 136 -13.20 5.62 -7.75
N PHE A 137 -12.02 5.70 -8.40
CA PHE A 137 -10.76 5.41 -7.74
C PHE A 137 -9.60 6.31 -8.17
N GLN A 138 -8.51 6.29 -7.40
CA GLN A 138 -7.24 6.88 -7.78
C GLN A 138 -6.07 6.11 -7.16
N ILE A 139 -5.06 5.78 -7.97
CA ILE A 139 -3.80 5.16 -7.54
C ILE A 139 -2.84 6.24 -7.02
N GLU A 140 -2.04 5.93 -5.98
CA GLU A 140 -1.13 6.87 -5.32
C GLU A 140 -1.84 8.17 -4.90
N PHE A 141 -2.87 8.03 -4.08
CA PHE A 141 -3.74 9.12 -3.65
C PHE A 141 -3.24 9.79 -2.38
N TRP A 142 -3.14 11.11 -2.40
CA TRP A 142 -2.73 11.93 -1.25
C TRP A 142 -3.62 13.15 -0.99
N GLY A 143 -4.86 13.10 -1.48
CA GLY A 143 -5.81 14.21 -1.38
C GLY A 143 -5.72 15.18 -2.55
N PRO A 144 -6.24 16.41 -2.39
CA PRO A 144 -6.08 17.48 -3.36
C PRO A 144 -4.60 17.70 -3.66
N ARG A 145 -4.21 17.66 -4.94
CA ARG A 145 -2.80 17.74 -5.39
C ARG A 145 -2.25 19.16 -5.34
N GLU A 146 -2.31 19.78 -4.16
CA GLU A 146 -1.94 21.18 -3.94
C GLU A 146 -0.79 21.30 -2.93
N GLY A 147 0.23 22.07 -3.30
CA GLY A 147 1.37 22.37 -2.43
C GLY A 147 2.05 21.12 -1.87
N ALA A 148 2.23 21.09 -0.54
CA ALA A 148 2.81 19.97 0.20
C ALA A 148 1.75 18.99 0.76
N GLY A 149 0.50 19.08 0.29
CA GLY A 149 -0.59 18.20 0.69
C GLY A 149 -1.10 18.41 2.12
N LEU A 150 -2.08 17.59 2.50
CA LEU A 150 -2.77 17.69 3.80
C LEU A 150 -1.86 17.40 5.00
N LEU A 151 -0.81 16.61 4.81
CA LEU A 151 0.15 16.34 5.87
C LEU A 151 1.36 17.28 5.85
N GLY A 152 1.49 18.11 4.82
CA GLY A 152 2.64 19.01 4.64
C GLY A 152 3.95 18.29 4.33
N ASP A 153 3.89 17.03 3.89
CA ASP A 153 5.04 16.14 3.72
C ASP A 153 5.39 15.85 2.26
N HIS A 154 4.59 16.36 1.31
CA HIS A 154 4.83 16.18 -0.11
C HIS A 154 5.92 17.10 -0.65
N THR A 155 6.84 16.49 -1.39
CA THR A 155 7.97 17.11 -2.07
C THR A 155 8.10 16.54 -3.48
N LYS A 156 9.04 17.08 -4.27
CA LYS A 156 9.37 16.50 -5.58
C LYS A 156 9.80 15.03 -5.52
N LEU A 157 10.21 14.49 -4.36
CA LEU A 157 10.75 13.14 -4.25
C LEU A 157 9.92 12.21 -3.36
N TYR A 158 9.33 12.73 -2.28
CA TYR A 158 8.69 11.92 -1.24
C TYR A 158 7.37 12.56 -0.78
N GLY A 159 6.48 11.75 -0.23
CA GLY A 159 5.24 12.15 0.42
C GLY A 159 4.51 10.92 0.94
N THR A 160 3.43 11.14 1.70
CA THR A 160 2.51 10.06 2.09
C THR A 160 1.44 9.94 1.03
N ASP A 161 1.39 8.76 0.41
CA ASP A 161 0.41 8.36 -0.59
C ASP A 161 -0.26 7.07 -0.10
N SER A 162 -1.57 6.95 -0.31
CA SER A 162 -2.26 5.67 -0.24
C SER A 162 -2.15 4.98 -1.60
N ASP A 163 -1.82 3.69 -1.62
CA ASP A 163 -1.64 2.94 -2.87
C ASP A 163 -2.88 3.01 -3.77
N ILE A 164 -4.07 2.96 -3.19
CA ILE A 164 -5.32 3.28 -3.88
C ILE A 164 -6.34 3.94 -2.94
N ALA A 165 -7.08 4.90 -3.48
CA ALA A 165 -8.30 5.43 -2.88
C ALA A 165 -9.52 5.01 -3.70
N ILE A 166 -10.59 4.59 -3.03
CA ILE A 166 -11.86 4.20 -3.65
C ILE A 166 -12.98 5.08 -3.08
N ALA A 167 -13.62 5.88 -3.93
CA ALA A 167 -14.77 6.69 -3.59
C ALA A 167 -16.06 5.87 -3.73
N TYR A 168 -16.94 5.92 -2.72
CA TYR A 168 -18.16 5.11 -2.68
C TYR A 168 -19.26 5.78 -1.88
N PHE A 169 -20.50 5.45 -2.17
CA PHE A 169 -21.64 5.75 -1.31
C PHE A 169 -21.80 4.66 -0.27
N ASN A 170 -21.96 5.04 0.98
CA ASN A 170 -22.30 4.11 2.05
C ASN A 170 -23.81 3.75 2.01
N LYS A 171 -24.26 2.86 2.91
CA LYS A 171 -25.69 2.47 3.01
C LYS A 171 -26.65 3.62 3.38
N LYS A 172 -26.13 4.75 3.87
CA LYS A 172 -26.89 5.99 4.10
C LYS A 172 -26.83 6.96 2.91
N HIS A 173 -26.24 6.52 1.80
CA HIS A 173 -26.02 7.31 0.59
C HIS A 173 -25.12 8.54 0.83
N GLU A 174 -24.21 8.45 1.81
CA GLU A 174 -23.20 9.47 2.06
C GLU A 174 -21.94 9.14 1.26
N LEU A 175 -21.38 10.14 0.57
CA LEU A 175 -20.13 9.98 -0.16
C LEU A 175 -18.96 9.77 0.81
N CYS A 176 -18.24 8.68 0.62
CA CYS A 176 -17.18 8.19 1.49
C CYS A 176 -15.92 7.90 0.67
N LEU A 177 -14.77 7.86 1.34
CA LEU A 177 -13.49 7.50 0.73
C LEU A 177 -12.85 6.34 1.51
N TRP A 178 -12.31 5.39 0.77
CA TRP A 178 -11.60 4.25 1.33
C TRP A 178 -10.15 4.27 0.83
N LEU A 179 -9.23 4.63 1.73
CA LEU A 179 -7.80 4.58 1.51
C LEU A 179 -7.29 3.17 1.80
N ILE A 180 -6.50 2.61 0.89
CA ILE A 180 -5.92 1.28 1.04
C ILE A 180 -4.40 1.37 0.78
N GLU A 181 -3.64 0.81 1.72
CA GLU A 181 -2.23 0.47 1.56
C GLU A 181 -2.12 -1.02 1.21
N HIS A 182 -1.40 -1.35 0.15
CA HIS A 182 -1.15 -2.69 -0.34
C HIS A 182 0.28 -3.16 -0.01
N LYS A 183 0.38 -4.29 0.70
CA LYS A 183 1.66 -4.95 0.99
C LYS A 183 1.75 -6.33 0.34
N LEU A 184 2.74 -6.53 -0.52
CA LEU A 184 2.99 -7.81 -1.16
C LEU A 184 4.03 -8.62 -0.36
N THR A 185 5.30 -8.25 -0.49
CA THR A 185 6.46 -8.97 0.07
C THR A 185 7.21 -8.18 1.13
N GLU A 186 6.77 -6.97 1.45
CA GLU A 186 7.43 -6.12 2.45
C GLU A 186 7.50 -6.84 3.80
N GLN A 187 8.69 -6.86 4.41
CA GLN A 187 8.88 -7.44 5.74
C GLN A 187 8.31 -6.53 6.84
N GLU A 188 8.28 -5.23 6.60
CA GLU A 188 7.80 -4.22 7.53
C GLU A 188 7.23 -3.03 6.76
N PHE A 189 6.34 -2.27 7.39
CA PHE A 189 5.91 -0.96 6.91
C PHE A 189 7.07 0.04 6.94
N THR A 190 6.91 1.18 6.24
CA THR A 190 7.94 2.21 6.22
C THR A 190 8.13 2.82 7.61
N GLU A 191 9.31 2.57 8.20
CA GLU A 191 9.69 3.10 9.51
C GLU A 191 9.86 4.63 9.52
N CYS A 192 10.01 5.20 10.72
CA CYS A 192 10.21 6.64 10.88
C CYS A 192 11.64 7.05 10.50
N HIS A 193 11.84 7.50 9.26
CA HIS A 193 13.10 8.12 8.85
C HIS A 193 13.45 9.38 9.66
N GLY A 194 12.48 10.00 10.34
CA GLY A 194 12.73 11.10 11.26
C GLY A 194 13.52 10.66 12.50
N PHE A 195 13.34 9.42 12.95
CA PHE A 195 14.07 8.84 14.08
C PHE A 195 15.53 8.54 13.73
N THR A 196 15.81 8.10 12.50
CA THR A 196 17.16 7.77 12.03
C THR A 196 17.84 8.90 11.25
N SER A 197 17.21 10.06 11.13
CA SER A 197 17.74 11.18 10.34
C SER A 197 19.04 11.76 10.92
N ASN A 198 20.04 11.95 10.05
CA ASN A 198 21.28 12.66 10.39
C ASN A 198 21.06 14.14 10.72
N GLY A 199 19.91 14.72 10.35
CA GLY A 199 19.56 16.11 10.66
C GLY A 199 19.04 16.32 12.09
N ARG A 200 18.98 15.27 12.91
CA ARG A 200 18.50 15.36 14.29
C ARG A 200 19.42 16.21 15.16
N LYS A 201 18.83 16.90 16.12
CA LYS A 201 19.47 17.68 17.17
C LYS A 201 19.22 17.03 18.53
N PRO A 202 19.97 17.37 19.60
CA PRO A 202 19.83 16.76 20.92
C PRO A 202 18.42 16.82 21.51
N GLN A 203 17.61 17.84 21.16
CA GLN A 203 16.22 17.91 21.61
C GLN A 203 15.30 16.87 20.95
N HIS A 204 15.66 16.31 19.78
CA HIS A 204 14.80 15.33 19.09
C HIS A 204 14.88 13.99 19.81
N ASN A 205 13.93 13.72 20.71
CA ASN A 205 13.98 12.59 21.61
C ASN A 205 12.76 11.66 21.45
N CYS A 206 12.95 10.55 20.75
CA CYS A 206 11.91 9.52 20.60
C CYS A 206 11.75 8.59 21.82
N SER A 207 12.53 8.80 22.90
CA SER A 207 12.24 8.17 24.21
C SER A 207 11.05 8.80 24.90
N LYS A 208 10.60 9.98 24.44
CA LYS A 208 9.40 10.66 24.94
C LYS A 208 8.15 9.93 24.48
N ASN A 209 7.21 9.75 25.39
CA ASN A 209 5.93 9.13 25.08
C ASN A 209 5.01 10.10 24.31
N PHE A 210 3.86 9.58 23.87
CA PHE A 210 2.87 10.33 23.10
C PHE A 210 2.45 11.66 23.77
N SER A 211 2.12 11.62 25.07
CA SER A 211 1.68 12.81 25.81
C SER A 211 2.80 13.84 25.99
N GLU A 212 4.03 13.38 26.25
CA GLU A 212 5.20 14.27 26.34
C GLU A 212 5.51 14.96 25.00
N ILE A 213 5.36 14.24 23.88
CA ILE A 213 5.56 14.81 22.54
C ILE A 213 4.44 15.81 22.19
N LEU A 214 3.19 15.55 22.57
CA LEU A 214 2.13 16.56 22.40
C LEU A 214 2.41 17.82 23.22
N GLY A 215 2.90 17.67 24.45
CA GLY A 215 3.30 18.81 25.30
C GLY A 215 4.49 19.60 24.74
N ASN A 216 5.38 18.97 23.98
CA ASN A 216 6.43 19.64 23.22
C ASN A 216 6.77 18.91 21.92
N LYS A 217 6.12 19.34 20.83
CA LYS A 217 6.28 18.72 19.50
C LYS A 217 7.68 18.89 18.92
N SER A 218 8.49 19.81 19.45
CA SER A 218 9.89 19.98 19.07
C SER A 218 10.75 18.76 19.41
N TYR A 219 10.24 17.80 20.21
CA TYR A 219 10.89 16.50 20.42
C TYR A 219 10.89 15.62 19.17
N CYS A 220 10.02 15.89 18.19
CA CYS A 220 9.96 15.14 16.95
C CYS A 220 10.66 15.88 15.81
N TYR A 221 11.64 15.23 15.18
CA TYR A 221 12.34 15.78 14.01
C TYR A 221 11.39 16.13 12.85
N TYR A 222 10.36 15.31 12.60
CA TYR A 222 9.38 15.57 11.56
C TYR A 222 8.60 16.86 11.78
N HIS A 223 8.38 17.25 13.03
CA HIS A 223 7.70 18.51 13.34
C HIS A 223 8.69 19.68 13.36
N ASP A 224 9.76 19.57 14.15
CA ASP A 224 10.71 20.67 14.38
C ASP A 224 11.49 21.09 13.14
N ILE A 225 11.99 20.12 12.37
CA ILE A 225 12.87 20.39 11.21
C ILE A 225 12.14 20.27 9.89
N ARG A 226 11.22 19.32 9.77
CA ARG A 226 10.51 19.06 8.50
C ARG A 226 9.18 19.80 8.40
N HIS A 227 8.67 20.34 9.51
CA HIS A 227 7.41 21.07 9.57
C HIS A 227 6.20 20.26 9.04
N PHE A 228 6.28 18.93 9.14
CA PHE A 228 5.16 18.05 8.82
C PHE A 228 4.08 18.20 9.88
N ARG A 229 2.82 18.17 9.44
CA ARG A 229 1.65 18.41 10.31
C ARG A 229 1.22 17.20 11.14
N TYR A 230 2.01 16.12 11.16
CA TYR A 230 1.57 14.85 11.75
C TYR A 230 1.12 14.98 13.21
N TRP A 231 1.92 15.64 14.04
CA TRP A 231 1.59 15.84 15.46
C TRP A 231 0.48 16.87 15.69
N ASP A 232 0.32 17.85 14.79
CA ASP A 232 -0.78 18.81 14.87
C ASP A 232 -2.12 18.15 14.54
N ILE A 233 -2.16 17.27 13.55
CA ILE A 233 -3.34 16.46 13.23
C ILE A 233 -3.60 15.46 14.36
N THR A 234 -2.56 14.81 14.87
CA THR A 234 -2.66 13.87 15.99
C THR A 234 -3.25 14.53 17.24
N GLU A 235 -2.86 15.77 17.55
CA GLU A 235 -3.40 16.54 18.67
C GLU A 235 -4.91 16.80 18.52
N ARG A 236 -5.35 17.24 17.34
CA ARG A 236 -6.79 17.48 17.06
C ARG A 236 -7.62 16.19 17.09
N HIS A 237 -7.00 15.06 16.74
CA HIS A 237 -7.65 13.75 16.69
C HIS A 237 -7.16 12.80 17.80
N GLN A 238 -6.78 13.34 18.97
CA GLN A 238 -6.19 12.52 20.05
C GLN A 238 -7.09 11.35 20.49
N ALA A 239 -8.41 11.54 20.45
CA ALA A 239 -9.39 10.49 20.77
C ALA A 239 -9.30 9.25 19.86
N PHE A 240 -8.66 9.37 18.68
CA PHE A 240 -8.40 8.23 17.79
C PHE A 240 -7.32 7.28 18.33
N PHE A 241 -6.48 7.73 19.27
CA PHE A 241 -5.38 6.96 19.85
C PHE A 241 -5.59 6.69 21.35
N PRO A 242 -6.73 6.14 21.79
CA PRO A 242 -7.12 6.09 23.20
C PRO A 242 -6.14 5.31 24.10
N ASN A 243 -5.37 4.39 23.53
CA ASN A 243 -4.40 3.57 24.26
C ASN A 243 -2.97 4.13 24.19
N HIS A 244 -2.78 5.39 23.78
CA HIS A 244 -1.46 6.00 23.65
C HIS A 244 -0.65 6.01 24.96
N ASN A 245 -1.32 5.97 26.11
CA ASN A 245 -0.70 5.93 27.44
C ASN A 245 -0.03 4.59 27.77
N LYS A 246 -0.31 3.51 27.02
CA LYS A 246 0.34 2.20 27.19
C LYS A 246 1.79 2.19 26.67
N TYR A 247 2.21 3.22 25.95
CA TYR A 247 3.51 3.30 25.29
C TYR A 247 4.45 4.24 26.05
N GLY A 248 5.54 3.70 26.60
CA GLY A 248 6.53 4.47 27.36
C GLY A 248 7.46 5.35 26.52
N GLN A 249 7.32 5.32 25.19
CA GLN A 249 8.14 6.03 24.21
C GLN A 249 7.30 6.36 22.96
N CYS A 250 7.89 7.01 21.96
CA CYS A 250 7.16 7.34 20.73
C CYS A 250 6.64 6.06 20.06
N PRO A 251 5.31 5.89 19.90
CA PRO A 251 4.75 4.67 19.32
C PRO A 251 5.02 4.57 17.81
N PHE A 252 5.37 5.68 17.16
CA PHE A 252 5.52 5.80 15.70
C PHE A 252 6.97 5.73 15.23
N ARG A 253 7.89 5.12 16.00
CA ARG A 253 9.31 5.04 15.59
C ARG A 253 9.58 3.96 14.54
N GLY A 254 8.83 2.86 14.58
CA GLY A 254 8.96 1.70 13.69
C GLY A 254 7.92 1.71 12.57
N GLY A 255 7.52 0.54 12.09
CA GLY A 255 6.58 0.39 10.97
C GLY A 255 5.21 1.05 11.19
N THR A 256 4.77 1.18 12.46
CA THR A 256 3.56 1.92 12.85
C THR A 256 3.55 3.37 12.34
N ASN A 257 4.71 3.95 12.00
CA ASN A 257 4.82 5.25 11.36
C ASN A 257 4.03 5.36 10.05
N GLN A 258 4.09 4.34 9.19
CA GLN A 258 3.35 4.40 7.92
C GLN A 258 1.83 4.34 8.16
N LEU A 259 1.39 3.45 9.06
CA LEU A 259 -0.01 3.33 9.44
C LEU A 259 -0.53 4.64 10.04
N TRP A 260 0.26 5.26 10.91
CA TRP A 260 -0.03 6.57 11.48
C TRP A 260 -0.19 7.63 10.39
N ARG A 261 0.79 7.80 9.49
CA ARG A 261 0.71 8.81 8.42
C ARG A 261 -0.51 8.61 7.51
N ASN A 262 -0.78 7.39 7.06
CA ASN A 262 -1.94 7.10 6.22
C ASN A 262 -3.27 7.33 6.97
N GLN A 263 -3.34 7.00 8.26
CA GLN A 263 -4.50 7.31 9.08
C GLN A 263 -4.69 8.81 9.27
N LEU A 264 -3.61 9.58 9.45
CA LEU A 264 -3.70 11.05 9.54
C LEU A 264 -4.15 11.67 8.21
N LEU A 265 -3.78 11.08 7.07
CA LEU A 265 -4.30 11.48 5.77
C LEU A 265 -5.82 11.27 5.73
N ALA A 266 -6.30 10.09 6.14
CA ALA A 266 -7.73 9.80 6.23
C ALA A 266 -8.48 10.79 7.14
N LEU A 267 -7.97 11.03 8.35
CA LEU A 267 -8.56 11.97 9.32
C LEU A 267 -8.60 13.40 8.78
N SER A 268 -7.54 13.84 8.09
CA SER A 268 -7.47 15.18 7.52
C SER A 268 -8.45 15.37 6.37
N LEU A 269 -8.62 14.35 5.51
CA LEU A 269 -9.59 14.38 4.42
C LEU A 269 -11.02 14.45 4.93
N GLU A 270 -11.32 13.72 6.01
CA GLU A 270 -12.64 13.78 6.64
C GLU A 270 -12.90 15.12 7.35
N GLU A 271 -11.89 15.67 8.05
CA GLU A 271 -11.97 16.95 8.78
C GLU A 271 -12.30 18.14 7.86
N GLN A 272 -11.79 18.14 6.62
CA GLN A 272 -12.10 19.20 5.65
C GLN A 272 -13.56 19.21 5.17
N ALA A 273 -14.33 18.17 5.49
CA ALA A 273 -15.76 18.04 5.26
C ALA A 273 -16.23 18.16 3.79
N GLN A 274 -15.33 18.07 2.79
CA GLN A 274 -15.70 17.98 1.37
C GLN A 274 -14.65 17.19 0.53
N PRO A 275 -15.08 16.39 -0.46
CA PRO A 275 -16.47 15.96 -0.70
C PRO A 275 -16.87 14.76 0.21
N TYR A 276 -15.95 14.21 0.99
CA TYR A 276 -16.15 12.95 1.71
C TYR A 276 -16.66 13.15 3.13
N LYS A 277 -17.79 12.51 3.45
CA LYS A 277 -18.41 12.50 4.78
C LYS A 277 -17.66 11.60 5.76
N HIS A 278 -17.19 10.45 5.27
CA HIS A 278 -16.40 9.50 6.05
C HIS A 278 -15.20 9.02 5.25
N VAL A 279 -14.05 8.90 5.93
CA VAL A 279 -12.81 8.38 5.34
C VAL A 279 -12.27 7.23 6.18
N TYR A 280 -12.06 6.10 5.52
CA TYR A 280 -11.56 4.86 6.12
C TYR A 280 -10.16 4.58 5.60
N PHE A 281 -9.32 3.99 6.44
CA PHE A 281 -7.99 3.51 6.05
C PHE A 281 -7.95 1.99 6.22
N SER A 282 -7.32 1.29 5.28
CA SER A 282 -7.13 -0.15 5.40
C SER A 282 -5.78 -0.60 4.88
N VAL A 283 -5.34 -1.74 5.39
CA VAL A 283 -4.21 -2.48 4.82
C VAL A 283 -4.75 -3.71 4.12
N VAL A 284 -4.38 -3.89 2.87
CA VAL A 284 -4.48 -5.17 2.18
C VAL A 284 -3.10 -5.79 2.09
N ARG A 285 -2.99 -7.09 2.38
CA ARG A 285 -1.72 -7.81 2.26
C ARG A 285 -1.85 -9.17 1.61
N HIS A 286 -0.74 -9.70 1.11
CA HIS A 286 -0.67 -11.12 0.79
C HIS A 286 -0.97 -11.96 2.04
N PRO A 287 -1.83 -13.01 1.98
CA PRO A 287 -2.23 -13.80 3.15
C PRO A 287 -1.08 -14.55 3.81
N LEU A 288 -0.01 -14.86 3.06
CA LEU A 288 1.19 -15.49 3.62
C LEU A 288 2.21 -14.48 4.18
N ASN A 289 1.99 -13.17 4.00
CA ASN A 289 2.90 -12.15 4.53
C ASN A 289 2.59 -11.85 6.01
N ILE A 290 2.91 -12.80 6.90
CA ILE A 290 2.67 -12.71 8.35
C ILE A 290 3.66 -11.80 9.09
N TYR A 291 4.71 -11.34 8.42
CA TYR A 291 5.75 -10.51 9.04
C TYR A 291 5.23 -9.14 9.52
N LEU A 292 4.11 -8.68 8.95
CA LEU A 292 3.45 -7.43 9.30
C LEU A 292 2.52 -7.54 10.53
N ASP A 293 2.24 -8.75 11.02
CA ASP A 293 1.21 -9.00 12.03
C ASP A 293 1.49 -8.25 13.33
N ASN A 294 2.76 -8.20 13.76
CA ASN A 294 3.14 -7.51 14.99
C ASN A 294 2.83 -6.01 14.90
N THR A 295 3.24 -5.34 13.82
CA THR A 295 2.99 -3.91 13.61
C THR A 295 1.51 -3.60 13.43
N ILE A 296 0.78 -4.45 12.72
CA ILE A 296 -0.68 -4.32 12.55
C ILE A 296 -1.39 -4.45 13.91
N ASN A 297 -1.05 -5.47 14.70
CA ASN A 297 -1.66 -5.71 16.00
C ASN A 297 -1.30 -4.61 17.00
N ASP A 298 -0.05 -4.13 16.99
CA ASP A 298 0.37 -3.00 17.81
C ASP A 298 -0.41 -1.72 17.44
N TYR A 299 -0.59 -1.45 16.15
CA TYR A 299 -1.37 -0.29 15.72
C TYR A 299 -2.85 -0.41 16.08
N LYS A 300 -3.46 -1.59 15.89
CA LYS A 300 -4.84 -1.88 16.34
C LYS A 300 -5.00 -1.65 17.85
N ASN A 301 -4.04 -2.13 18.64
CA ASN A 301 -4.02 -1.90 20.08
C ASN A 301 -3.94 -0.41 20.40
N LEU A 302 -3.06 0.35 19.75
CA LEU A 302 -2.91 1.80 19.96
C LEU A 302 -4.23 2.57 19.72
N ILE A 303 -4.99 2.18 18.69
CA ILE A 303 -6.26 2.84 18.31
C ILE A 303 -7.50 2.17 18.93
N ALA A 304 -7.32 1.16 19.79
CA ALA A 304 -8.38 0.34 20.38
C ALA A 304 -9.36 -0.25 19.34
N ASP A 305 -8.82 -0.87 18.29
CA ASP A 305 -9.58 -1.51 17.20
C ASP A 305 -10.63 -0.57 16.57
N ASN A 306 -10.28 0.70 16.43
CA ASN A 306 -11.15 1.70 15.82
C ASN A 306 -11.64 1.22 14.43
N PRO A 307 -12.96 1.21 14.16
CA PRO A 307 -13.52 0.65 12.92
C PRO A 307 -13.15 1.43 11.66
N LYS A 308 -12.54 2.62 11.79
CA LYS A 308 -11.98 3.36 10.65
C LYS A 308 -10.67 2.80 10.11
N PHE A 309 -10.04 1.89 10.85
CA PHE A 309 -8.91 1.10 10.39
C PHE A 309 -9.33 -0.36 10.21
N SER A 310 -9.08 -0.93 9.03
CA SER A 310 -9.36 -2.34 8.79
C SER A 310 -8.21 -3.05 8.08
N VAL A 311 -8.17 -4.38 8.18
CA VAL A 311 -7.14 -5.20 7.52
C VAL A 311 -7.81 -6.39 6.87
N PHE A 312 -7.46 -6.63 5.60
CA PHE A 312 -7.89 -7.79 4.84
C PHE A 312 -6.74 -8.30 3.96
N THR A 313 -6.97 -9.38 3.23
CA THR A 313 -5.95 -9.99 2.37
C THR A 313 -6.38 -9.96 0.91
N SER A 314 -5.42 -10.05 -0.01
CA SER A 314 -5.71 -10.21 -1.43
C SER A 314 -6.61 -11.42 -1.70
N LYS A 315 -6.49 -12.50 -0.90
CA LYS A 315 -7.40 -13.66 -0.93
C LYS A 315 -8.86 -13.31 -0.62
N ASN A 316 -9.12 -12.32 0.23
CA ASN A 316 -10.50 -11.87 0.49
C ASN A 316 -11.11 -11.24 -0.77
N VAL A 317 -10.34 -10.43 -1.51
CA VAL A 317 -10.78 -9.80 -2.77
C VAL A 317 -11.04 -10.86 -3.84
N ILE A 318 -10.11 -11.81 -3.99
CA ILE A 318 -10.23 -12.92 -4.94
C ILE A 318 -11.48 -13.76 -4.65
N LYS A 319 -11.66 -14.21 -3.41
CA LYS A 319 -12.85 -14.99 -3.01
C LYS A 319 -14.16 -14.23 -3.22
N ALA A 320 -14.18 -12.93 -2.94
CA ALA A 320 -15.35 -12.08 -3.17
C ALA A 320 -15.73 -12.09 -4.66
N ALA A 321 -14.76 -11.88 -5.56
CA ALA A 321 -14.97 -11.89 -6.99
C ALA A 321 -15.44 -13.25 -7.53
N GLU A 322 -14.82 -14.34 -7.07
CA GLU A 322 -15.16 -15.69 -7.53
C GLU A 322 -16.55 -16.15 -7.10
N SER A 323 -16.98 -15.75 -5.89
CA SER A 323 -18.29 -16.13 -5.36
C SER A 323 -19.46 -15.65 -6.24
N LEU A 324 -19.19 -14.70 -7.13
CA LEU A 324 -20.17 -14.17 -8.07
C LEU A 324 -20.38 -15.06 -9.31
N GLY A 325 -19.52 -16.05 -9.55
CA GLY A 325 -19.59 -16.97 -10.69
C GLY A 325 -19.40 -16.29 -12.06
N ASP A 326 -18.84 -15.09 -12.09
CA ASP A 326 -18.64 -14.31 -13.32
C ASP A 326 -17.39 -14.77 -14.08
N ALA A 327 -17.54 -15.06 -15.37
CA ALA A 327 -16.46 -15.63 -16.18
C ALA A 327 -15.23 -14.72 -16.32
N LYS A 328 -15.42 -13.39 -16.41
CA LYS A 328 -14.31 -12.44 -16.55
C LYS A 328 -13.58 -12.28 -15.22
N LEU A 329 -14.33 -12.14 -14.12
CA LEU A 329 -13.74 -12.10 -12.78
C LEU A 329 -12.99 -13.40 -12.46
N ASN A 330 -13.54 -14.56 -12.83
CA ASN A 330 -12.88 -15.86 -12.61
C ASN A 330 -11.59 -16.00 -13.44
N LYS A 331 -11.58 -15.51 -14.70
CA LYS A 331 -10.37 -15.48 -15.53
C LYS A 331 -9.28 -14.58 -14.93
N TRP A 332 -9.64 -13.41 -14.43
CA TRP A 332 -8.70 -12.54 -13.73
C TRP A 332 -8.20 -13.16 -12.42
N ALA A 333 -9.09 -13.70 -11.59
CA ALA A 333 -8.75 -14.35 -10.33
C ALA A 333 -7.81 -15.55 -10.56
N THR A 334 -8.15 -16.35 -11.57
CA THR A 334 -7.26 -17.10 -12.47
C THR A 334 -5.79 -16.72 -12.42
N TRP A 335 -5.53 -15.74 -13.28
CA TRP A 335 -4.25 -15.13 -13.56
C TRP A 335 -3.59 -14.51 -12.32
N TYR A 336 -4.36 -13.83 -11.46
CA TYR A 336 -3.81 -13.17 -10.27
C TYR A 336 -3.23 -14.20 -9.30
N ARG A 337 -3.89 -15.36 -9.13
CA ARG A 337 -3.37 -16.45 -8.30
C ARG A 337 -2.10 -17.06 -8.84
N GLU A 338 -2.06 -17.28 -10.15
CA GLU A 338 -0.88 -17.81 -10.83
C GLU A 338 0.31 -16.86 -10.69
N LEU A 339 0.12 -15.55 -10.86
CA LEU A 339 1.20 -14.58 -10.72
C LEU A 339 1.67 -14.42 -9.27
N TYR A 340 0.74 -14.24 -8.32
CA TYR A 340 1.07 -13.87 -6.94
C TYR A 340 1.05 -15.05 -5.95
N ASN A 341 1.15 -16.29 -6.42
CA ASN A 341 1.16 -17.51 -5.60
C ASN A 341 0.04 -17.56 -4.55
N LEU A 342 -1.17 -17.14 -4.92
CA LEU A 342 -2.35 -17.28 -4.07
C LEU A 342 -2.98 -18.65 -4.34
N GLN A 343 -2.35 -19.72 -3.86
CA GLN A 343 -2.96 -21.04 -3.97
C GLN A 343 -4.35 -21.04 -3.31
N ASN A 344 -5.33 -21.61 -4.00
CA ASN A 344 -6.56 -22.02 -3.35
C ASN A 344 -6.14 -23.01 -2.26
N PRO A 345 -6.51 -22.84 -0.98
CA PRO A 345 -6.54 -24.00 -0.11
C PRO A 345 -7.42 -24.99 -0.84
N SER A 346 -6.84 -26.13 -1.20
CA SER A 346 -7.58 -27.29 -1.66
C SER A 346 -8.83 -27.43 -0.80
N ILE A 347 -9.96 -27.57 -1.49
CA ILE A 347 -11.31 -27.81 -0.96
C ILE A 347 -11.28 -28.88 0.13
#